data_AF-A0A517XV15-F1
#
_entry.id   AF-A0A517XV15-F1
#
_cell.length_a   1.000
_cell.length_b   1.000
_cell.length_c   1.000
_cell.angle_alpha   90.00
_cell.angle_beta   90.00
_cell.angle_gamma   90.00
#
_symmetry.space_group_name_H-M   'P 1'
#
loop_
_entity.id
_entity.type
_entity.pdbx_description
1 polymer ?
#
loop_
_entity_poly.entity_id
_entity_poly.type
_entity_poly.pdbx_seq_one_letter_code
_entity_poly.pdbx_strand_id
1 'polypeptide(L)'
;MNRFFTFAAAAGVVLAGGATAQAQYFHGHVHYHHGHYHLHGHWHYPTPVYPGIGTSGYFAPAARPTVIVAPPAAPVIVPPAAPPVLRPNPLPAPAPAAVGPGLTLRLPAEFPNPVHVRVEQRDYELRPGTEVTVKDRASYLVEFDQGGVFGPFSAEYVEGVYRFAAGARGWRLEPDAPRRNDLPPTPRQ
;
A
#
# COMPACT_ATOMS: atom_id res chain seq x y z
N MET A 1 -15.04 22.77 -26.56
CA MET A 1 -14.02 23.62 -25.90
C MET A 1 -13.41 22.81 -24.75
N ASN A 2 -12.31 22.10 -25.00
CA ASN A 2 -11.64 21.26 -24.01
C ASN A 2 -10.58 22.08 -23.28
N ARG A 3 -10.69 22.23 -21.96
CA ARG A 3 -9.67 22.85 -21.10
C ARG A 3 -8.84 21.74 -20.46
N PHE A 4 -7.57 21.64 -20.84
CA PHE A 4 -6.58 20.84 -20.14
C PHE A 4 -6.13 21.61 -18.89
N PHE A 5 -6.31 21.02 -17.71
CA PHE A 5 -5.73 21.52 -16.46
C PHE A 5 -4.52 20.66 -16.10
N THR A 6 -3.34 21.29 -16.10
CA THR A 6 -2.08 20.69 -15.63
C THR A 6 -1.99 20.91 -14.13
N PHE A 7 -1.92 19.83 -13.34
CA PHE A 7 -1.66 19.91 -11.90
C PHE A 7 -0.17 19.62 -11.65
N ALA A 8 0.54 20.60 -11.10
CA ALA A 8 1.89 20.44 -10.57
C ALA A 8 1.79 20.00 -9.10
N ALA A 9 2.23 18.77 -8.78
CA ALA A 9 2.35 18.30 -7.41
C ALA A 9 3.74 18.70 -6.88
N ALA A 10 3.78 19.64 -5.94
CA ALA A 10 4.99 19.95 -5.18
C ALA A 10 5.09 19.01 -3.98
N ALA A 11 6.04 18.06 -4.04
CA ALA A 11 6.41 17.23 -2.90
C ALA A 11 7.58 17.89 -2.15
N GLY A 12 7.31 18.42 -0.96
CA GLY A 12 8.33 18.92 -0.05
C GLY A 12 8.34 18.10 1.23
N VAL A 13 9.43 17.37 1.47
CA VAL A 13 9.77 16.82 2.79
C VAL A 13 11.22 17.20 3.08
N VAL A 14 11.43 17.96 4.15
CA VAL A 14 12.75 18.22 4.73
C VAL A 14 12.75 17.59 6.12
N LEU A 15 13.60 16.59 6.32
CA LEU A 15 13.95 16.06 7.65
C LEU A 15 15.43 16.36 7.88
N ALA A 16 15.72 17.24 8.82
CA ALA A 16 17.06 17.53 9.30
C ALA A 16 17.38 16.62 10.49
N GLY A 17 18.42 15.79 10.37
CA GLY A 17 18.89 14.92 11.44
C GLY A 17 20.05 14.03 11.01
N GLY A 18 21.26 14.58 11.03
CA GLY A 18 22.52 13.89 11.36
C GLY A 18 22.75 12.45 10.87
N ALA A 19 22.67 12.20 9.57
CA ALA A 19 23.39 11.14 8.87
C ALA A 19 23.57 11.65 7.44
N THR A 20 24.67 11.32 6.76
CA THR A 20 24.75 11.52 5.30
C THR A 20 23.82 10.50 4.62
N ALA A 21 22.51 10.65 4.85
CA ALA A 21 21.48 10.00 4.10
C ALA A 21 21.53 10.64 2.71
N GLN A 22 22.09 9.91 1.76
CA GLN A 22 21.94 10.27 0.36
C GLN A 22 20.44 10.30 0.08
N ALA A 23 19.91 11.50 -0.17
CA ALA A 23 18.48 11.71 -0.36
C ALA A 23 18.03 10.91 -1.59
N GLN A 24 17.36 9.79 -1.35
CA GLN A 24 16.61 9.09 -2.39
C GLN A 24 15.43 9.98 -2.76
N TYR A 25 15.34 10.40 -4.02
CA TYR A 25 14.20 11.16 -4.50
C TYR A 25 13.33 10.26 -5.38
N PHE A 26 12.04 10.19 -5.03
CA PHE A 26 11.03 9.48 -5.79
C PHE A 26 10.37 10.44 -6.77
N HIS A 27 10.33 10.05 -8.05
CA HIS A 27 9.62 10.80 -9.08
C HIS A 27 8.42 9.98 -9.57
N GLY A 28 7.22 10.51 -9.34
CA GLY A 28 5.95 9.87 -9.70
C GLY A 28 5.12 10.70 -10.67
N HIS A 29 4.39 10.02 -11.56
CA HIS A 29 3.41 10.58 -12.46
C HIS A 29 2.10 9.80 -12.36
N VAL A 30 0.97 10.52 -12.35
CA VAL A 30 -0.37 9.93 -12.35
C VAL A 30 -0.93 10.01 -13.76
N HIS A 31 -1.39 8.87 -14.28
CA HIS A 31 -2.04 8.75 -15.59
C HIS A 31 -3.49 8.30 -15.42
N TYR A 32 -4.39 8.76 -16.28
CA TYR A 32 -5.77 8.30 -16.34
C TYR A 32 -5.98 7.51 -17.64
N HIS A 33 -6.33 6.23 -17.52
CA HIS A 33 -6.61 5.35 -18.66
C HIS A 33 -7.87 4.53 -18.40
N HIS A 34 -8.76 4.45 -19.40
CA HIS A 34 -9.96 3.61 -19.39
C HIS A 34 -10.84 3.70 -18.13
N GLY A 35 -10.97 4.89 -17.53
CA GLY A 35 -11.82 5.05 -16.35
C GLY A 35 -11.12 4.88 -15.01
N HIS A 36 -9.82 4.57 -14.99
CA HIS A 36 -9.05 4.34 -13.77
C HIS A 36 -7.76 5.17 -13.73
N TYR A 37 -7.33 5.55 -12.53
CA TYR A 37 -6.06 6.24 -12.29
C TYR A 37 -4.94 5.23 -12.02
N HIS A 38 -3.80 5.45 -12.66
CA HIS A 38 -2.58 4.66 -12.48
C HIS A 38 -1.47 5.58 -11.98
N LEU A 39 -0.89 5.24 -10.82
CA LEU A 39 0.31 5.89 -10.32
C LEU A 39 1.53 5.11 -10.80
N HIS A 40 2.36 5.74 -11.63
CA HIS A 40 3.66 5.22 -12.03
C HIS A 40 4.74 6.02 -11.31
N GLY A 41 5.73 5.34 -10.75
CA GLY A 41 6.86 6.00 -10.15
C GLY A 41 8.12 5.18 -10.27
N HIS A 42 9.25 5.87 -10.27
CA HIS A 42 10.55 5.24 -10.29
C HIS A 42 11.45 5.87 -9.23
N TRP A 43 12.26 5.01 -8.63
CA TRP A 43 13.25 5.38 -7.64
C TRP A 43 14.55 5.70 -8.36
N HIS A 44 15.09 6.89 -8.11
CA HIS A 44 16.45 7.22 -8.53
C HIS A 44 17.41 6.87 -7.40
N TYR A 45 18.31 5.92 -7.68
CA TYR A 45 19.46 5.67 -6.83
C TYR A 45 20.66 6.43 -7.41
N PRO A 46 21.44 7.15 -6.58
CA PRO A 46 22.70 7.69 -7.06
C PRO A 46 23.61 6.53 -7.48
N THR A 47 24.11 6.59 -8.71
CA THR A 47 25.13 5.65 -9.18
C THR A 47 26.40 5.86 -8.36
N PRO A 48 26.93 4.84 -7.66
CA PRO A 48 28.20 4.98 -6.98
C PRO A 48 29.28 5.14 -8.04
N VAL A 49 29.96 6.29 -8.01
CA VAL A 49 31.20 6.51 -8.76
C VAL A 49 32.26 5.64 -8.10
N TYR A 50 32.57 4.48 -8.68
CA TYR A 50 33.70 3.67 -8.25
C TYR A 50 35.00 4.33 -8.74
N PRO A 51 35.89 4.81 -7.84
CA PRO A 51 37.23 5.16 -8.25
C PRO A 51 37.95 3.89 -8.70
N GLY A 52 38.30 3.82 -9.98
CA GLY A 52 38.99 2.68 -10.56
C GLY A 52 40.34 2.45 -9.90
N ILE A 53 40.48 1.34 -9.20
CA ILE A 53 41.77 0.81 -8.75
C ILE A 53 42.13 -0.31 -9.70
N GLY A 54 42.94 0.01 -10.71
CA GLY A 54 43.61 -0.98 -11.52
C GLY A 54 44.69 -1.67 -10.70
N THR A 55 44.57 -2.98 -10.51
CA THR A 55 45.71 -3.81 -10.08
C THR A 55 45.79 -5.04 -10.96
N SER A 56 46.87 -5.11 -11.75
CA SER A 56 47.31 -6.34 -12.41
C SER A 56 48.02 -7.20 -11.36
N GLY A 57 47.39 -8.31 -10.97
CA GLY A 57 48.01 -9.34 -10.13
C GLY A 57 48.44 -10.52 -10.98
N TYR A 58 49.74 -10.71 -11.11
CA TYR A 58 50.34 -11.93 -11.66
C TYR A 58 50.08 -13.10 -10.71
N PHE A 59 49.39 -14.14 -11.17
CA PHE A 59 49.23 -15.40 -10.42
C PHE A 59 50.38 -16.35 -10.73
N ALA A 60 51.03 -16.88 -9.69
CA ALA A 60 52.00 -17.97 -9.83
C ALA A 60 51.27 -19.31 -10.04
N PRO A 61 51.81 -20.23 -10.86
CA PRO A 61 51.20 -21.53 -11.09
C PRO A 61 51.40 -22.45 -9.88
N ALA A 62 50.29 -22.89 -9.25
CA ALA A 62 50.32 -23.89 -8.20
C ALA A 62 50.52 -25.29 -8.78
N ALA A 63 51.62 -25.96 -8.41
CA ALA A 63 51.89 -27.35 -8.76
C ALA A 63 50.88 -28.28 -8.05
N ARG A 64 50.21 -29.14 -8.82
CA ARG A 64 49.23 -30.10 -8.30
C ARG A 64 49.88 -31.48 -8.15
N PRO A 65 49.70 -32.17 -7.01
CA PRO A 65 50.16 -33.55 -6.87
C PRO A 65 49.29 -34.51 -7.70
N THR A 66 49.95 -35.45 -8.39
CA THR A 66 49.29 -36.53 -9.13
C THR A 66 48.74 -37.57 -8.16
N VAL A 67 47.42 -37.68 -8.09
CA VAL A 67 46.72 -38.73 -7.34
C VAL A 67 46.48 -39.91 -8.27
N ILE A 68 47.05 -41.08 -7.95
CA ILE A 68 46.75 -42.34 -8.66
C ILE A 68 45.43 -42.86 -8.10
N VAL A 69 44.37 -42.81 -8.90
CA VAL A 69 43.03 -43.30 -8.56
C VAL A 69 42.90 -44.74 -9.04
N ALA A 70 42.70 -45.69 -8.11
CA ALA A 70 42.37 -47.06 -8.45
C ALA A 70 40.96 -47.16 -9.07
N PRO A 71 40.73 -48.04 -10.06
CA PRO A 71 39.43 -48.15 -10.72
C PRO A 71 38.35 -48.61 -9.73
N PRO A 72 37.18 -47.94 -9.68
CA PRO A 72 36.10 -48.31 -8.78
C PRO A 72 35.49 -49.66 -9.20
N ALA A 73 35.18 -50.49 -8.21
CA ALA A 73 34.44 -51.73 -8.41
C ALA A 73 33.06 -51.45 -9.04
N ALA A 74 32.63 -52.31 -9.96
CA ALA A 74 31.39 -52.14 -10.69
C ALA A 74 30.17 -52.07 -9.73
N PRO A 75 29.28 -51.09 -9.89
CA PRO A 75 28.13 -50.93 -9.01
C PRO A 75 27.12 -52.06 -9.23
N VAL A 76 26.65 -52.63 -8.12
CA VAL A 76 25.52 -53.58 -8.11
C VAL A 76 24.26 -52.80 -8.45
N ILE A 77 23.66 -53.09 -9.60
CA ILE A 77 22.41 -52.46 -10.04
C ILE A 77 21.25 -53.14 -9.31
N VAL A 78 20.74 -52.48 -8.26
CA VAL A 78 19.50 -52.87 -7.58
C VAL A 78 18.34 -52.21 -8.33
N PRO A 79 17.32 -52.95 -8.78
CA PRO A 79 16.16 -52.35 -9.43
C PRO A 79 15.43 -51.41 -8.45
N PRO A 80 15.01 -50.21 -8.89
CA PRO A 80 14.37 -49.23 -8.03
C PRO A 80 13.04 -49.77 -7.50
N ALA A 81 12.85 -49.67 -6.18
CA ALA A 81 11.59 -49.97 -5.54
C ALA A 81 10.48 -49.07 -6.11
N ALA A 82 9.31 -49.65 -6.35
CA ALA A 82 8.16 -48.92 -6.89
C ALA A 82 7.82 -47.71 -5.99
N PRO A 83 7.58 -46.52 -6.57
CA PRO A 83 7.30 -45.33 -5.78
C PRO A 83 5.98 -45.49 -5.01
N PRO A 84 5.91 -44.99 -3.77
CA PRO A 84 4.68 -45.04 -2.99
C PRO A 84 3.57 -44.24 -3.69
N VAL A 85 2.40 -44.86 -3.81
CA VAL A 85 1.21 -44.22 -4.36
C VAL A 85 0.71 -43.18 -3.35
N LEU A 86 0.99 -41.90 -3.61
CA LEU A 86 0.51 -40.80 -2.78
C LEU A 86 -1.00 -40.66 -2.93
N ARG A 87 -1.73 -40.73 -1.81
CA ARG A 87 -3.17 -40.42 -1.80
C ARG A 87 -3.36 -38.91 -2.00
N PRO A 88 -4.36 -38.47 -2.80
CA PRO A 88 -4.69 -37.06 -2.93
C PRO A 88 -5.08 -36.48 -1.57
N ASN A 89 -4.43 -35.38 -1.16
CA ASN A 89 -4.81 -34.59 0.00
C ASN A 89 -5.78 -33.49 -0.47
N PRO A 90 -7.10 -33.60 -0.23
CA PRO A 90 -8.03 -32.57 -0.64
C PRO A 90 -7.72 -31.26 0.10
N LEU A 91 -7.55 -30.17 -0.64
CA LEU A 91 -7.41 -28.85 -0.04
C LEU A 91 -8.71 -28.49 0.71
N PRO A 92 -8.63 -27.83 1.87
CA PRO A 92 -9.80 -27.29 2.54
C PRO A 92 -10.58 -26.38 1.59
N ALA A 93 -11.91 -26.47 1.62
CA ALA A 93 -12.75 -25.55 0.88
C ALA A 93 -12.47 -24.10 1.33
N PRO A 94 -12.54 -23.11 0.41
CA PRO A 94 -12.40 -21.71 0.78
C PRO A 94 -13.43 -21.36 1.86
N ALA A 95 -12.99 -20.72 2.94
CA ALA A 95 -13.90 -20.19 3.94
C ALA A 95 -14.83 -19.16 3.29
N PRO A 96 -16.09 -19.04 3.76
CA PRO A 96 -16.97 -17.94 3.35
C PRO A 96 -16.27 -16.61 3.57
N ALA A 97 -16.36 -15.69 2.61
CA ALA A 97 -15.86 -14.34 2.79
C ALA A 97 -16.57 -13.71 4.00
N ALA A 98 -15.80 -13.29 5.01
CA ALA A 98 -16.35 -12.61 6.16
C ALA A 98 -16.99 -11.30 5.70
N VAL A 99 -18.31 -11.17 5.88
CA VAL A 99 -19.01 -9.90 5.70
C VAL A 99 -18.63 -9.04 6.90
N GLY A 100 -17.75 -8.07 6.69
CA GLY A 100 -17.33 -7.16 7.75
C GLY A 100 -18.45 -6.22 8.20
N PRO A 101 -18.23 -5.47 9.30
CA PRO A 101 -19.22 -4.54 9.86
C PRO A 101 -19.70 -3.46 8.89
N GLY A 102 -18.94 -3.20 7.82
CA GLY A 102 -19.23 -2.17 6.81
C GLY A 102 -18.68 -0.79 7.19
N LEU A 103 -19.07 0.21 6.41
CA LEU A 103 -18.75 1.61 6.61
C LEU A 103 -19.98 2.36 7.12
N THR A 104 -19.85 3.02 8.27
CA THR A 104 -20.86 3.94 8.79
C THR A 104 -20.34 5.37 8.73
N LEU A 105 -21.08 6.26 8.08
CA LEU A 105 -20.80 7.70 8.03
C LEU A 105 -21.83 8.44 8.87
N ARG A 106 -21.38 9.32 9.75
CA ARG A 106 -22.21 10.09 10.69
C ARG A 106 -22.09 11.58 10.45
N LEU A 107 -23.20 12.30 10.46
CA LEU A 107 -23.20 13.76 10.50
C LEU A 107 -23.69 14.21 11.88
N PRO A 108 -22.82 14.80 12.74
CA PRO A 108 -23.23 15.29 14.05
C PRO A 108 -24.40 16.29 13.98
N ALA A 109 -25.27 16.25 14.99
CA ALA A 109 -26.47 17.10 15.05
C ALA A 109 -26.17 18.59 15.24
N GLU A 110 -24.95 18.94 15.67
CA GLU A 110 -24.49 20.32 15.84
C GLU A 110 -24.34 21.09 14.53
N PHE A 111 -24.26 20.39 13.39
CA PHE A 111 -24.11 21.02 12.09
C PHE A 111 -25.48 21.33 11.47
N PRO A 112 -25.70 22.52 10.88
CA PRO A 112 -27.04 22.91 10.41
C PRO A 112 -27.38 22.40 9.00
N ASN A 113 -26.37 22.06 8.19
CA ASN A 113 -26.56 21.78 6.76
C ASN A 113 -26.37 20.29 6.46
N PRO A 114 -27.17 19.72 5.53
CA PRO A 114 -26.94 18.37 5.05
C PRO A 114 -25.63 18.28 4.24
N VAL A 115 -25.07 17.07 4.16
CA VAL A 115 -23.88 16.75 3.36
C VAL A 115 -24.25 15.70 2.32
N HIS A 116 -24.01 16.03 1.04
CA HIS A 116 -24.11 15.06 -0.05
C HIS A 116 -22.80 14.27 -0.16
N VAL A 117 -22.91 12.95 -0.04
CA VAL A 117 -21.79 12.02 -0.15
C VAL A 117 -22.12 10.95 -1.18
N ARG A 118 -21.12 10.56 -1.97
CA ARG A 118 -21.19 9.43 -2.87
C ARG A 118 -20.28 8.33 -2.34
N VAL A 119 -20.85 7.16 -2.06
CA VAL A 119 -20.11 5.98 -1.60
C VAL A 119 -20.24 4.90 -2.68
N GLU A 120 -19.14 4.49 -3.28
CA GLU A 120 -19.15 3.48 -4.36
C GLU A 120 -20.15 3.83 -5.48
N GLN A 121 -20.11 5.08 -5.95
CA GLN A 121 -21.01 5.61 -6.99
C GLN A 121 -22.50 5.71 -6.60
N ARG A 122 -22.86 5.42 -5.34
CA ARG A 122 -24.22 5.62 -4.81
C ARG A 122 -24.29 6.92 -4.03
N ASP A 123 -25.24 7.77 -4.38
CA ASP A 123 -25.45 9.05 -3.71
C ASP A 123 -26.29 8.90 -2.44
N TYR A 124 -25.86 9.57 -1.38
CA TYR A 124 -26.51 9.65 -0.08
C TYR A 124 -26.56 11.11 0.38
N GLU A 125 -27.66 11.48 1.04
CA GLU A 125 -27.80 12.76 1.72
C GLU A 125 -27.78 12.49 3.23
N LEU A 126 -26.75 12.96 3.93
CA LEU A 126 -26.70 12.90 5.38
C LEU A 126 -27.30 14.19 5.93
N ARG A 127 -28.34 14.05 6.74
CA ARG A 127 -28.93 15.16 7.51
C ARG A 127 -28.28 15.26 8.89
N PRO A 128 -28.30 16.43 9.53
CA PRO A 128 -27.79 16.59 10.88
C PRO A 128 -28.38 15.56 11.85
N GLY A 129 -27.52 14.89 12.60
CA GLY A 129 -27.89 13.84 13.56
C GLY A 129 -28.22 12.48 12.94
N THR A 130 -28.01 12.30 11.64
CA THR A 130 -28.25 11.03 10.95
C THR A 130 -26.96 10.30 10.61
N GLU A 131 -27.10 9.00 10.35
CA GLU A 131 -26.02 8.14 9.92
C GLU A 131 -26.47 7.29 8.72
N VAL A 132 -25.52 6.96 7.85
CA VAL A 132 -25.71 6.00 6.77
C VAL A 132 -24.72 4.87 6.94
N THR A 133 -25.17 3.63 6.72
CA THR A 133 -24.32 2.45 6.80
C THR A 133 -24.38 1.68 5.48
N VAL A 134 -23.21 1.37 4.93
CA VAL A 134 -23.04 0.57 3.71
C VAL A 134 -22.30 -0.71 4.09
N LYS A 135 -22.84 -1.87 3.69
CA LYS A 135 -22.36 -3.19 4.12
C LYS A 135 -22.20 -4.11 2.94
N ASP A 136 -21.06 -4.08 2.26
CA ASP A 136 -20.82 -4.99 1.12
C ASP A 136 -19.33 -5.23 0.85
N ARG A 137 -18.43 -4.43 1.44
CA ARG A 137 -17.00 -4.39 1.09
C ARG A 137 -16.11 -4.08 2.29
N ALA A 138 -14.83 -4.42 2.14
CA ALA A 138 -13.77 -4.09 3.11
C ALA A 138 -13.23 -2.66 2.97
N SER A 139 -13.38 -2.05 1.79
CA SER A 139 -12.97 -0.69 1.47
C SER A 139 -14.02 -0.03 0.57
N TYR A 140 -14.18 1.28 0.74
CA TYR A 140 -15.18 2.10 0.06
C TYR A 140 -14.54 3.39 -0.45
N LEU A 141 -14.72 3.69 -1.73
CA LEU A 141 -14.44 5.03 -2.27
C LEU A 141 -15.54 5.99 -1.80
N VAL A 142 -15.15 6.99 -1.03
CA VAL A 142 -16.06 8.03 -0.50
C VAL A 142 -15.71 9.37 -1.12
N GLU A 143 -16.71 10.02 -1.69
CA GLU A 143 -16.60 11.32 -2.34
C GLU A 143 -17.61 12.30 -1.75
N PHE A 144 -17.22 13.54 -1.44
CA PHE A 144 -18.14 14.57 -0.94
C PHE A 144 -17.60 15.98 -1.24
N ASP A 145 -18.45 16.99 -1.20
CA ASP A 145 -18.04 18.39 -1.32
C ASP A 145 -17.49 18.88 0.03
N GLN A 146 -16.26 19.39 0.04
CA GLN A 146 -15.66 19.98 1.24
C GLN A 146 -16.29 21.33 1.61
N GLY A 147 -17.07 21.92 0.69
CA GLY A 147 -17.77 23.18 0.86
C GLY A 147 -16.97 24.37 0.33
N GLY A 148 -17.70 25.37 -0.18
CA GLY A 148 -17.15 26.66 -0.58
C GLY A 148 -16.12 26.55 -1.72
N VAL A 149 -14.88 26.94 -1.43
CA VAL A 149 -13.79 27.04 -2.43
C VAL A 149 -12.91 25.78 -2.50
N PHE A 150 -13.11 24.83 -1.58
CA PHE A 150 -12.25 23.65 -1.48
C PHE A 150 -12.62 22.55 -2.48
N GLY A 151 -13.87 22.54 -2.94
CA GLY A 151 -14.35 21.64 -3.98
C GLY A 151 -14.51 20.19 -3.50
N PRO A 152 -14.57 19.23 -4.44
CA PRO A 152 -14.81 17.82 -4.11
C PRO A 152 -13.58 17.16 -3.50
N PHE A 153 -13.82 16.28 -2.53
CA PHE A 153 -12.85 15.39 -1.93
C PHE A 153 -13.19 13.93 -2.29
N SER A 154 -12.16 13.11 -2.46
CA SER A 154 -12.28 11.68 -2.78
C SER A 154 -11.17 10.91 -2.07
N ALA A 155 -11.53 9.88 -1.29
CA ALA A 155 -10.56 8.97 -0.68
C ALA A 155 -11.17 7.60 -0.39
N GLU A 156 -10.32 6.59 -0.26
CA GLU A 156 -10.71 5.24 0.15
C GLU A 156 -10.76 5.13 1.69
N TYR A 157 -11.85 4.58 2.20
CA TYR A 157 -12.06 4.31 3.61
C TYR A 157 -12.30 2.83 3.84
N VAL A 158 -11.59 2.26 4.80
CA VAL A 158 -11.83 0.90 5.27
C VAL A 158 -13.06 0.85 6.18
N GLU A 159 -13.59 -0.34 6.41
CA GLU A 159 -14.65 -0.61 7.38
C GLU A 159 -14.43 0.11 8.73
N GLY A 160 -15.53 0.62 9.30
CA GLY A 160 -15.51 1.38 10.55
C GLY A 160 -16.58 2.46 10.61
N VAL A 161 -16.57 3.21 11.72
CA VAL A 161 -17.47 4.34 11.93
C VAL A 161 -16.67 5.62 11.80
N TYR A 162 -17.09 6.49 10.88
CA TYR A 162 -16.51 7.80 10.64
C TYR A 162 -17.56 8.88 10.84
N ARG A 163 -17.11 10.02 11.34
CA ARG A 163 -17.93 11.22 11.51
C ARG A 163 -17.42 12.35 10.63
N PHE A 164 -18.36 13.13 10.12
CA PHE A 164 -18.04 14.41 9.50
C PHE A 164 -17.64 15.43 10.56
N ALA A 165 -16.54 16.12 10.31
CA ALA A 165 -16.04 17.21 11.13
C ALA A 165 -15.71 18.42 10.25
N ALA A 166 -15.97 19.62 10.77
CA ALA A 166 -15.52 20.85 10.14
C ALA A 166 -14.05 21.10 10.46
N GLY A 167 -13.22 21.24 9.42
CA GLY A 167 -11.80 21.58 9.54
C GLY A 167 -11.46 22.89 8.83
N ALA A 168 -10.17 23.26 8.86
CA ALA A 168 -9.68 24.47 8.21
C ALA A 168 -9.88 24.50 6.68
N ARG A 169 -10.11 23.34 6.06
CA ARG A 169 -10.35 23.17 4.62
C ARG A 169 -11.77 22.68 4.33
N GLY A 170 -12.72 23.05 5.17
CA GLY A 170 -14.10 22.59 5.07
C GLY A 170 -14.31 21.21 5.68
N TRP A 171 -15.22 20.43 5.11
CA TRP A 171 -15.56 19.10 5.63
C TRP A 171 -14.40 18.11 5.51
N ARG A 172 -14.26 17.27 6.54
CA ARG A 172 -13.41 16.09 6.55
C ARG A 172 -14.10 14.94 7.29
N LEU A 173 -13.66 13.71 7.02
CA LEU A 173 -14.06 12.54 7.80
C LEU A 173 -12.99 12.19 8.82
N GLU A 174 -13.42 11.86 10.03
CA GLU A 174 -12.59 11.39 11.12
C GLU A 174 -13.12 10.07 11.66
N PRO A 175 -12.27 9.14 12.13
CA PRO A 175 -12.73 8.00 12.91
C PRO A 175 -13.53 8.46 14.14
N ASP A 176 -14.71 7.89 14.36
CA ASP A 176 -15.60 8.30 15.47
C ASP A 176 -15.08 7.85 16.84
N ALA A 177 -14.35 6.73 16.86
CA ALA A 177 -13.61 6.27 18.03
C ALA A 177 -12.10 6.24 17.73
N PRO A 178 -11.24 6.58 18.71
CA PRO A 178 -9.81 6.29 18.60
C PRO A 178 -9.65 4.80 18.33
N ARG A 179 -8.74 4.44 17.40
CA ARG A 179 -8.53 3.03 17.10
C ARG A 179 -8.07 2.39 18.41
N ARG A 180 -8.65 1.25 18.77
CA ARG A 180 -8.31 0.54 20.02
C ARG A 180 -6.81 0.19 20.14
N ASN A 181 -6.07 0.29 19.03
CA ASN A 181 -4.63 0.08 18.92
C ASN A 181 -3.80 1.37 18.92
N ASP A 182 -4.41 2.55 19.12
CA ASP A 182 -3.65 3.76 19.42
C ASP A 182 -3.07 3.55 20.82
N LEU A 183 -1.78 3.21 20.88
CA LEU A 183 -1.04 3.08 22.13
C LEU A 183 -1.32 4.31 23.00
N PRO A 184 -1.57 4.14 24.32
CA PRO A 184 -1.75 5.27 25.21
C PRO A 184 -0.58 6.25 25.01
N PRO A 185 -0.85 7.57 24.94
CA PRO A 185 0.19 8.55 24.69
C PRO A 185 1.31 8.36 25.71
N THR A 186 2.55 8.20 25.25
CA THR A 186 3.71 8.09 26.13
C THR A 186 3.73 9.31 27.05
N PRO A 187 3.74 9.14 28.39
CA PRO A 187 3.75 10.28 29.30
C PRO A 187 4.98 11.14 29.00
N ARG A 188 4.76 12.45 28.79
CA ARG A 188 5.86 13.40 28.70
C ARG A 188 6.49 13.51 30.09
N GLN A 189 7.77 13.15 30.19
CA GLN A 189 8.60 13.46 31.36
C GLN A 189 9.09 14.90 31.28
#